data_AF-A0A371X715-F1
#
_entry.id   AF-A0A371X715-F1
#
_cell.length_a   1.000
_cell.length_b   1.000
_cell.length_c   1.000
_cell.angle_alpha   90.00
_cell.angle_beta   90.00
_cell.angle_gamma   90.00
#
_symmetry.space_group_name_H-M   'P 1'
#
loop_
_entity.id
_entity.type
_entity.pdbx_description
1 polymer ?
#
loop_
_entity_poly.entity_id
_entity_poly.type
_entity_poly.pdbx_seq_one_letter_code
_entity_poly.pdbx_strand_id
1 'polypeptide(L)'
;MIHQLLTDDADLIVQAMTSNMNVEGFTEVSEELFDKASGLVGRARLVGDQVIEIPSDPPSLPAPTTRRYDVFERCTTDEASLISLAISNSDVRTMELIGATMRFVHGSEVYLALRTIIVDTLGAERADEILAPSDD
;
A
#
# COMPACT_ATOMS: atom_id res chain seq x y z
N MET A 1 -10.39 37.29 -19.83
CA MET A 1 -9.49 36.19 -19.43
C MET A 1 -10.25 34.91 -19.76
N ILE A 2 -9.62 33.97 -20.45
CA ILE A 2 -10.22 32.73 -20.93
C ILE A 2 -9.82 31.62 -19.96
N HIS A 3 -10.81 30.90 -19.43
CA HIS A 3 -10.62 29.77 -18.52
C HIS A 3 -10.62 28.48 -19.33
N GLN A 4 -9.58 27.67 -19.19
CA GLN A 4 -9.42 26.48 -20.03
C GLN A 4 -8.90 25.28 -19.24
N LEU A 5 -9.37 24.10 -19.60
CA LEU A 5 -8.98 22.81 -19.01
C LEU A 5 -8.37 21.89 -20.08
N LEU A 6 -7.36 21.14 -19.70
CA LEU A 6 -6.83 20.03 -20.48
C LEU A 6 -7.31 18.72 -19.84
N THR A 7 -7.84 17.83 -20.66
CA THR A 7 -8.23 16.48 -20.27
C THR A 7 -7.40 15.43 -21.00
N ASP A 8 -7.24 14.25 -20.41
CA ASP A 8 -6.70 13.09 -21.11
C ASP A 8 -7.80 12.31 -21.87
N ASP A 9 -7.43 11.19 -22.49
CA ASP A 9 -8.34 10.32 -23.24
C ASP A 9 -9.45 9.67 -22.38
N ALA A 10 -9.34 9.76 -21.05
CA ALA A 10 -10.32 9.27 -20.07
C ALA A 10 -11.11 10.41 -19.41
N ASP A 11 -11.07 11.60 -20.01
CA ASP A 11 -11.69 12.84 -19.53
C ASP A 11 -11.16 13.31 -18.16
N LEU A 12 -10.00 12.79 -17.70
CA LEU A 12 -9.37 13.24 -16.47
C LEU A 12 -8.83 14.65 -16.66
N ILE A 13 -9.17 15.57 -15.75
CA ILE A 13 -8.65 16.93 -15.77
C ILE A 13 -7.18 16.89 -15.36
N VAL A 14 -6.27 17.07 -16.32
CA VAL A 14 -4.82 17.01 -16.08
C VAL A 14 -4.19 18.38 -15.90
N GLN A 15 -4.83 19.45 -16.37
CA GLN A 15 -4.35 20.81 -16.19
C GLN A 15 -5.49 21.82 -16.25
N ALA A 16 -5.41 22.88 -15.44
CA ALA A 16 -6.27 24.05 -15.50
C ALA A 16 -5.41 25.30 -15.72
N MET A 17 -5.77 26.15 -16.68
CA MET A 17 -5.09 27.42 -16.91
C MET A 17 -6.03 28.57 -17.31
N THR A 18 -5.61 29.79 -16.99
CA THR A 18 -6.20 31.03 -17.49
C THR A 18 -5.28 31.67 -18.52
N SER A 19 -5.79 32.07 -19.68
CA SER A 19 -5.02 32.70 -20.76
C SER A 19 -5.78 33.86 -21.41
N ASN A 20 -5.10 34.69 -22.20
CA ASN A 20 -5.74 35.72 -23.04
C ASN A 20 -6.11 35.19 -24.44
N MET A 21 -5.74 33.95 -24.75
CA MET A 21 -5.99 33.30 -26.03
C MET A 21 -6.26 31.80 -25.84
N ASN A 22 -6.96 31.20 -26.80
CA ASN A 22 -7.19 29.75 -26.81
C ASN A 22 -5.87 29.01 -27.03
N VAL A 23 -5.62 28.02 -26.18
CA VAL A 23 -4.40 27.19 -26.23
C VAL A 23 -4.77 25.86 -26.88
N GLU A 24 -3.94 25.41 -27.82
CA GLU A 24 -4.18 24.15 -28.52
C GLU A 24 -4.20 22.97 -27.53
N GLY A 25 -5.20 22.08 -27.68
CA GLY A 25 -5.43 20.95 -26.77
C GLY A 25 -6.24 21.30 -25.53
N PHE A 26 -6.50 22.58 -25.25
CA PHE A 26 -7.33 22.99 -24.11
C PHE A 26 -8.76 23.28 -24.54
N THR A 27 -9.70 22.92 -23.66
CA THR A 27 -11.13 23.21 -23.81
C THR A 27 -11.49 24.44 -23.00
N GLU A 28 -12.09 25.44 -23.66
CA GLU A 28 -12.63 26.62 -22.98
C GLU A 28 -13.85 26.23 -22.12
N VAL A 29 -13.88 26.72 -20.89
CA VAL A 29 -14.92 26.43 -19.91
C VAL A 29 -15.38 27.71 -19.22
N SER A 30 -16.54 27.64 -18.54
CA SER A 30 -16.99 28.75 -17.69
C SER A 30 -16.07 28.95 -16.48
N GLU A 31 -16.03 30.17 -15.96
CA GLU A 31 -15.30 30.51 -14.72
C GLU A 31 -15.74 29.62 -13.54
N GLU A 32 -17.05 29.39 -13.39
CA GLU A 32 -17.58 28.53 -12.33
C GLU A 32 -17.07 27.08 -12.44
N LEU A 33 -17.02 26.55 -13.67
CA LEU A 33 -16.53 25.20 -13.90
C LEU A 33 -15.01 25.12 -13.70
N PHE A 34 -14.29 26.17 -14.08
CA PHE A 34 -12.86 26.30 -13.86
C PHE A 34 -12.49 26.31 -12.38
N ASP A 35 -13.22 27.08 -11.56
CA ASP A 35 -12.97 27.17 -10.13
C ASP A 35 -13.18 25.82 -9.44
N LYS A 36 -14.19 25.05 -9.86
CA LYS A 36 -14.43 23.68 -9.38
C LYS A 36 -13.32 22.72 -9.82
N ALA A 37 -12.92 22.79 -11.09
CA ALA A 37 -11.96 21.88 -11.70
C ALA A 37 -10.51 22.12 -11.23
N SER A 38 -10.10 23.38 -11.06
CA SER A 38 -8.72 23.75 -10.75
C SER A 38 -8.23 23.20 -9.41
N GLY A 39 -9.11 23.06 -8.41
CA GLY A 39 -8.82 22.43 -7.12
C GLY A 39 -8.81 20.90 -7.15
N LEU A 40 -9.25 20.29 -8.26
CA LEU A 40 -9.43 18.85 -8.43
C LEU A 40 -8.62 18.28 -9.61
N VAL A 41 -7.61 19.01 -10.08
CA VAL A 41 -6.67 18.51 -11.11
C VAL A 41 -6.07 17.18 -10.67
N GLY A 42 -6.13 16.17 -11.53
CA GLY A 42 -5.71 14.80 -11.27
C GLY A 42 -6.66 13.98 -10.38
N ARG A 43 -7.77 14.58 -9.92
CA ARG A 43 -8.76 13.97 -9.02
C ARG A 43 -10.19 14.09 -9.50
N ALA A 44 -10.45 14.69 -10.66
CA ALA A 44 -11.78 14.80 -11.22
C ALA A 44 -11.79 14.62 -12.73
N ARG A 45 -12.92 14.15 -13.25
CA ARG A 45 -13.20 14.05 -14.67
C ARG A 45 -14.13 15.17 -15.11
N LEU A 46 -13.95 15.63 -16.34
CA LEU A 46 -14.86 16.56 -17.00
C LEU A 46 -15.84 15.76 -17.87
N VAL A 47 -17.08 15.62 -17.44
CA VAL A 47 -18.12 14.90 -18.19
C VAL A 47 -19.16 15.92 -18.66
N GLY A 48 -19.02 16.38 -19.92
CA GLY A 48 -19.79 17.51 -20.42
C GLY A 48 -19.49 18.78 -19.61
N ASP A 49 -20.52 19.45 -19.11
CA ASP A 49 -20.40 20.64 -18.24
C ASP A 49 -20.38 20.29 -16.74
N GLN A 50 -19.90 19.09 -16.38
CA GLN A 50 -19.84 18.65 -14.98
C GLN A 50 -18.44 18.18 -14.59
N VAL A 51 -18.00 18.59 -13.39
CA VAL A 51 -16.78 18.10 -12.75
C VAL A 51 -17.19 16.98 -11.79
N ILE A 52 -16.75 15.76 -12.09
CA ILE A 52 -17.01 14.58 -11.26
C ILE A 52 -15.73 14.21 -10.53
N GLU A 53 -15.71 14.40 -9.22
CA GLU A 53 -14.59 13.94 -8.40
C GLU A 53 -14.48 12.41 -8.47
N ILE A 54 -13.29 11.93 -8.81
CA ILE A 54 -12.94 10.52 -8.72
C ILE A 54 -12.78 10.23 -7.23
N PRO A 55 -13.49 9.23 -6.69
CA PRO A 55 -13.26 8.79 -5.31
C PRO A 55 -11.77 8.50 -5.15
N SER A 56 -11.10 9.20 -4.24
CA SER A 56 -9.78 8.77 -3.81
C SER A 56 -9.93 7.36 -3.23
N ASP A 57 -9.09 6.42 -3.66
CA ASP A 57 -9.06 5.10 -3.02
C ASP A 57 -8.97 5.28 -1.50
N PRO A 58 -9.73 4.50 -0.72
CA PRO A 58 -9.64 4.59 0.74
C PRO A 58 -8.17 4.39 1.15
N PRO A 59 -7.69 5.16 2.14
CA PRO A 59 -6.31 5.00 2.60
C PRO A 59 -6.11 3.54 3.01
N SER A 60 -5.09 2.89 2.45
CA SER A 60 -4.74 1.53 2.82
C SER A 60 -4.43 1.49 4.31
N LEU A 61 -5.16 0.69 5.08
CA LEU A 61 -4.78 0.42 6.47
C LEU A 61 -3.34 -0.12 6.48
N PRO A 62 -2.49 0.31 7.43
CA PRO A 62 -1.16 -0.25 7.53
C PRO A 62 -1.26 -1.76 7.70
N ALA A 63 -0.44 -2.50 6.96
CA ALA A 63 -0.41 -3.94 7.07
C ALA A 63 -0.06 -4.32 8.53
N PRO A 64 -0.72 -5.34 9.11
CA PRO A 64 -0.41 -5.77 10.47
C PRO A 64 1.05 -6.18 10.58
N THR A 65 1.63 -6.01 11.76
CA THR A 65 3.02 -6.38 12.01
C THR A 65 3.12 -7.29 13.22
N THR A 66 4.07 -8.23 13.17
CA THR A 66 4.46 -9.05 14.31
C THR A 66 5.89 -8.71 14.70
N ARG A 67 6.11 -8.37 15.97
CA ARG A 67 7.44 -8.13 16.53
C ARG A 67 8.14 -9.46 16.73
N ARG A 68 9.45 -9.49 16.44
CA ARG A 68 10.24 -10.72 16.57
C ARG A 68 10.29 -11.24 18.01
N TYR A 69 10.27 -10.35 19.00
CA TYR A 69 10.21 -10.75 20.41
C TYR A 69 8.94 -11.57 20.71
N ASP A 70 7.78 -11.09 20.27
CA ASP A 70 6.48 -11.73 20.50
C ASP A 70 6.40 -13.13 19.86
N VAL A 71 7.05 -13.33 18.70
CA VAL A 71 7.17 -14.66 18.08
C VAL A 71 7.79 -15.65 19.07
N PHE A 72 8.91 -15.29 19.69
CA PHE A 72 9.59 -16.17 20.64
C PHE A 72 8.92 -16.20 22.02
N GLU A 73 8.27 -15.12 22.44
CA GLU A 73 7.50 -15.08 23.70
C GLU A 73 6.31 -16.04 23.66
N ARG A 74 5.67 -16.19 22.50
CA ARG A 74 4.52 -17.10 22.30
C ARG A 74 4.94 -18.56 22.14
N CYS A 75 6.23 -18.81 21.88
CA CYS A 75 6.78 -20.15 21.74
C CYS A 75 7.16 -20.76 23.09
N THR A 76 6.98 -22.06 23.22
CA THR A 76 7.71 -22.85 24.24
C THR A 76 9.20 -22.94 23.86
N THR A 77 10.06 -23.32 24.81
CA THR A 77 11.50 -23.50 24.57
C THR A 77 11.78 -24.50 23.44
N ASP A 78 11.01 -25.59 23.38
CA ASP A 78 11.18 -26.63 22.36
C ASP A 78 10.75 -26.11 20.98
N GLU A 79 9.61 -25.42 20.89
CA GLU A 79 9.16 -24.77 19.66
C GLU A 79 10.17 -23.74 19.15
N ALA A 80 10.68 -22.87 20.03
CA ALA A 80 11.68 -21.89 19.68
C ALA A 80 12.98 -22.53 19.16
N SER A 81 13.37 -23.67 19.75
CA SER A 81 14.54 -24.43 19.32
C SER A 81 14.33 -25.05 17.94
N LEU A 82 13.15 -25.64 17.69
CA LEU A 82 12.81 -26.22 16.38
C LEU A 82 12.74 -25.16 15.29
N ILE A 83 12.10 -24.03 15.55
CA ILE A 83 12.02 -22.90 14.61
C ILE A 83 13.43 -22.36 14.32
N SER A 84 14.26 -22.18 15.33
CA SER A 84 15.63 -21.68 15.15
C SER A 84 16.48 -22.65 14.31
N LEU A 85 16.33 -23.95 14.54
CA LEU A 85 16.99 -24.97 13.73
C LEU A 85 16.50 -24.94 12.28
N ALA A 86 15.20 -24.82 12.05
CA ALA A 86 14.62 -24.75 10.71
C ALA A 86 15.07 -23.48 9.96
N ILE A 87 15.13 -22.33 10.64
CA ILE A 87 15.71 -21.10 10.08
C ILE A 87 17.18 -21.31 9.70
N SER A 88 17.97 -21.98 10.55
CA SER A 88 19.39 -22.23 10.26
C SER A 88 19.62 -23.19 9.09
N ASN A 89 18.65 -24.05 8.78
CA ASN A 89 18.67 -24.95 7.63
C ASN A 89 18.12 -24.31 6.35
N SER A 90 17.60 -23.08 6.43
CA SER A 90 17.15 -22.31 5.27
C SER A 90 18.36 -21.83 4.45
N ASP A 91 18.11 -21.26 3.26
CA ASP A 91 19.19 -20.61 2.54
C ASP A 91 19.75 -19.40 3.33
N VAL A 92 21.02 -19.09 3.08
CA VAL A 92 21.75 -18.05 3.83
C VAL A 92 21.03 -16.71 3.80
N ARG A 93 20.41 -16.35 2.67
CA ARG A 93 19.71 -15.06 2.56
C ARG A 93 18.47 -15.04 3.45
N THR A 94 17.65 -16.09 3.45
CA THR A 94 16.47 -16.20 4.33
C THR A 94 16.86 -16.14 5.80
N MET A 95 17.90 -16.90 6.19
CA MET A 95 18.41 -16.91 7.56
C MET A 95 18.85 -15.51 8.02
N GLU A 96 19.65 -14.82 7.21
CA GLU A 96 20.14 -13.47 7.52
C GLU A 96 19.00 -12.44 7.55
N LEU A 97 18.04 -12.51 6.61
CA LEU A 97 16.91 -11.58 6.57
C LEU A 97 16.00 -11.74 7.79
N ILE A 98 15.62 -12.97 8.14
CA ILE A 98 14.82 -13.23 9.35
C ILE A 98 15.62 -12.83 10.60
N GLY A 99 16.93 -13.13 10.61
CA GLY A 99 17.86 -12.81 11.69
C GLY A 99 18.10 -11.31 11.91
N ALA A 100 17.94 -10.47 10.89
CA ALA A 100 18.07 -9.02 11.00
C ALA A 100 16.72 -8.31 11.24
N THR A 101 15.60 -8.98 10.99
CA THR A 101 14.27 -8.36 11.02
C THR A 101 13.74 -8.24 12.46
N MET A 102 13.40 -7.03 12.88
CA MET A 102 12.78 -6.76 14.20
C MET A 102 11.25 -6.79 14.16
N ARG A 103 10.65 -6.46 13.02
CA ARG A 103 9.21 -6.42 12.79
C ARG A 103 8.89 -7.07 11.45
N PHE A 104 8.05 -8.07 11.46
CA PHE A 104 7.57 -8.75 10.27
C PHE A 104 6.27 -8.10 9.80
N VAL A 105 6.31 -7.42 8.66
CA VAL A 105 5.10 -6.89 8.03
C VAL A 105 4.37 -8.05 7.37
N HIS A 106 3.11 -8.25 7.72
CA HIS A 106 2.29 -9.33 7.16
C HIS A 106 2.20 -9.15 5.64
N GLY A 107 2.48 -10.23 4.91
CA GLY A 107 2.54 -10.23 3.45
C GLY A 107 3.90 -9.83 2.84
N SER A 108 4.88 -9.40 3.64
CA SER A 108 6.26 -9.24 3.15
C SER A 108 6.92 -10.59 2.85
N GLU A 109 7.90 -10.60 1.95
CA GLU A 109 8.68 -11.81 1.60
C GLU A 109 9.28 -12.48 2.85
N VAL A 110 9.82 -11.69 3.78
CA VAL A 110 10.43 -12.20 5.02
C VAL A 110 9.38 -12.80 5.95
N TYR A 111 8.19 -12.18 6.06
CA TYR A 111 7.09 -12.75 6.84
C TYR A 111 6.61 -14.07 6.24
N LEU A 112 6.44 -14.13 4.92
CA LEU A 112 5.98 -15.35 4.23
C LEU A 112 7.00 -16.49 4.37
N ALA A 113 8.29 -16.18 4.29
CA ALA A 113 9.36 -17.15 4.54
C ALA A 113 9.32 -17.68 5.98
N LEU A 114 9.24 -16.78 6.97
CA LEU A 114 9.11 -17.19 8.38
C LEU A 114 7.85 -18.01 8.63
N ARG A 115 6.71 -17.60 8.07
CA ARG A 115 5.44 -18.35 8.19
C ARG A 115 5.57 -19.74 7.61
N THR A 116 6.16 -19.88 6.43
CA THR A 116 6.37 -21.19 5.80
C THR A 116 7.19 -22.10 6.71
N ILE A 117 8.30 -21.59 7.27
CA ILE A 117 9.14 -22.34 8.20
C ILE A 117 8.34 -22.81 9.44
N ILE A 118 7.57 -21.91 10.06
CA ILE A 118 6.82 -22.24 11.28
C ILE A 118 5.68 -23.23 10.96
N VAL A 119 4.99 -23.06 9.82
CA VAL A 119 3.95 -23.97 9.36
C VAL A 119 4.52 -25.38 9.12
N ASP A 120 5.67 -25.48 8.45
CA ASP A 120 6.32 -26.76 8.16
C ASP A 120 6.84 -27.45 9.44
N THR A 121 7.16 -26.67 10.48
CA THR A 121 7.72 -27.17 11.74
C THR A 121 6.65 -27.55 12.75
N LEU A 122 5.61 -26.72 12.91
CA LEU A 122 4.64 -26.81 14.00
C LEU A 122 3.18 -26.92 13.54
N GLY A 123 2.92 -26.78 12.24
CA GLY A 123 1.57 -26.76 11.67
C GLY A 123 0.97 -25.35 11.55
N ALA A 124 -0.07 -25.24 10.71
CA ALA A 124 -0.66 -23.96 10.33
C ALA A 124 -1.35 -23.23 11.50
N GLU A 125 -2.12 -23.95 12.31
CA GLU A 125 -2.82 -23.38 13.46
C GLU A 125 -1.86 -22.73 14.45
N ARG A 126 -0.78 -23.46 14.80
CA ARG A 126 0.23 -22.94 15.73
C ARG A 126 1.03 -21.78 15.13
N ALA A 127 1.28 -21.81 13.82
CA ALA A 127 1.92 -20.70 13.13
C ALA A 127 1.08 -19.41 13.18
N ASP A 128 -0.25 -19.52 13.01
CA ASP A 128 -1.14 -18.37 13.06
C ASP A 128 -1.22 -17.75 14.47
N GLU A 129 -1.14 -18.57 15.52
CA GLU A 129 -1.03 -18.09 16.91
C GLU A 129 0.29 -17.35 17.16
N ILE A 130 1.41 -17.97 16.79
CA ILE A 130 2.76 -17.41 16.99
C ILE A 130 2.92 -16.10 16.20
N LEU A 131 2.42 -16.07 14.97
CA LEU A 131 2.54 -14.94 14.04
C LEU A 131 1.34 -13.99 14.08
N ALA A 132 0.50 -14.07 15.12
CA ALA A 132 -0.55 -13.09 15.35
C ALA A 132 0.03 -11.66 15.35
N PRO A 133 -0.73 -10.65 14.90
CA PRO A 133 -0.30 -9.26 15.01
C PRO A 133 0.11 -8.91 16.45
N SER A 134 1.12 -8.07 16.59
CA SER A 134 1.49 -7.50 17.88
C SER A 134 0.55 -6.35 18.21
N ASP A 135 0.10 -6.26 19.46
CA ASP A 135 -0.55 -5.04 19.96
C ASP A 135 0.50 -3.92 20.04
N ASP A 136 0.18 -2.76 19.45
CA ASP A 136 1.08 -1.60 19.41
C ASP A 136 0.95 -0.72 20.67
#